data_AF-A0A835PAH5-F1
#
_entry.id   AF-A0A835PAH5-F1
#
_cell.length_a   1.000
_cell.length_b   1.000
_cell.length_c   1.000
_cell.angle_alpha   90.00
_cell.angle_beta   90.00
_cell.angle_gamma   90.00
#
_symmetry.space_group_name_H-M   'P 1'
#
loop_
_entity.id
_entity.type
_entity.pdbx_description
1 polymer ?
#
loop_
_entity_poly.entity_id
_entity_poly.type
_entity_poly.pdbx_seq_one_letter_code
_entity_poly.pdbx_strand_id
1 'polypeptide(L)'
;MKSIARPDLPFYLYTTPPKEPIKDLSKDFYSAGFAPGAIVYFSYDLAKDSEHSFPNTGPFLRDEILSLNGLDFSHETVEPVRNEQKSVIAEGSHDISEAMQPVKKKPTKPKWLKL
;
A
#
# COMPACT_ATOMS: atom_id res chain seq x y z
N MET A 1 16.12 3.60 -14.06
CA MET A 1 17.18 4.21 -13.22
C MET A 1 17.42 3.29 -12.03
N LYS A 2 18.67 2.94 -11.69
CA LYS A 2 18.96 2.10 -10.52
C LYS A 2 18.97 2.98 -9.28
N SER A 3 18.27 2.60 -8.21
CA SER A 3 18.15 3.40 -6.98
C SER A 3 19.20 3.09 -5.92
N ILE A 4 19.66 1.84 -5.90
CA ILE A 4 20.65 1.34 -4.95
C ILE A 4 22.03 1.91 -5.33
N ALA A 5 22.79 2.32 -4.32
CA ALA A 5 24.12 2.91 -4.51
C ALA A 5 25.15 1.89 -5.02
N ARG A 6 25.10 0.66 -4.49
CA ARG A 6 25.98 -0.46 -4.86
C ARG A 6 25.18 -1.64 -5.41
N PRO A 7 24.68 -1.55 -6.66
CA PRO A 7 23.89 -2.62 -7.28
C PRO A 7 24.73 -3.85 -7.64
N ASP A 8 26.05 -3.77 -7.54
CA ASP A 8 27.03 -4.82 -7.73
C ASP A 8 27.13 -5.76 -6.52
N LEU A 9 26.70 -5.32 -5.34
CA LEU A 9 26.70 -6.13 -4.13
C LEU A 9 25.41 -6.95 -3.98
N PRO A 10 25.49 -8.20 -3.50
CA PRO A 10 24.31 -8.98 -3.19
C PRO A 10 23.55 -8.35 -2.01
N PHE A 11 22.22 -8.39 -2.07
CA PHE A 11 21.34 -7.85 -1.04
C PHE A 11 20.08 -8.72 -0.90
N TYR A 12 19.38 -8.54 0.22
CA TYR A 12 18.11 -9.19 0.48
C TYR A 12 17.12 -8.22 1.14
N LEU A 13 15.84 -8.53 0.93
CA LEU A 13 14.71 -7.85 1.56
C LEU A 13 14.11 -8.75 2.63
N TYR A 14 13.70 -8.20 3.77
CA TYR A 14 13.12 -8.98 4.85
C TYR A 14 12.09 -8.19 5.66
N THR A 15 11.17 -8.89 6.30
CA THR A 15 10.22 -8.32 7.28
C THR A 15 10.69 -8.62 8.69
N THR A 16 10.27 -7.81 9.67
CA THR A 16 10.45 -8.10 11.11
C THR A 16 9.28 -7.55 11.92
N PRO A 17 8.89 -8.19 13.05
CA PRO A 17 9.30 -9.51 13.55
C PRO A 17 8.29 -10.63 13.19
N PRO A 18 8.73 -11.90 12.95
CA PRO A 18 10.10 -12.41 12.97
C PRO A 18 10.92 -12.00 11.74
N LYS A 19 12.26 -12.14 11.80
CA LYS A 19 13.14 -11.82 10.67
C LYS A 19 13.00 -12.85 9.56
N GLU A 20 12.22 -12.53 8.53
CA GLU A 20 11.94 -13.42 7.40
C GLU A 20 12.39 -12.79 6.06
N PRO A 21 13.41 -13.37 5.39
CA PRO A 21 13.81 -12.95 4.06
C PRO A 21 12.75 -13.28 3.01
N ILE A 22 12.48 -12.34 2.11
CA ILE A 22 11.59 -12.55 0.97
C ILE A 22 12.39 -13.26 -0.12
N LYS A 23 12.19 -14.57 -0.24
CA LYS A 23 12.90 -15.41 -1.22
C LYS A 23 12.15 -15.53 -2.55
N ASP A 24 10.83 -15.53 -2.49
CA ASP A 24 9.97 -15.76 -3.65
C ASP A 24 9.50 -14.44 -4.24
N LEU A 25 10.20 -13.99 -5.28
CA LEU A 25 9.88 -12.77 -6.03
C LEU A 25 8.78 -13.00 -7.09
N SER A 26 8.27 -14.22 -7.24
CA SER A 26 7.19 -14.53 -8.18
C SER A 26 5.80 -14.32 -7.57
N LYS A 27 5.70 -14.20 -6.25
CA LYS A 27 4.44 -13.91 -5.56
C LYS A 27 3.96 -12.49 -5.84
N ASP A 28 2.66 -12.36 -6.06
CA ASP A 28 1.99 -11.07 -6.07
C ASP A 28 1.92 -10.45 -4.66
N PHE A 29 1.66 -9.14 -4.59
CA PHE A 29 1.61 -8.41 -3.32
C PHE A 29 0.47 -8.84 -2.39
N TYR A 30 -0.65 -9.34 -2.91
CA TYR A 30 -1.78 -9.79 -2.09
C TYR A 30 -1.42 -11.12 -1.40
N SER A 31 -0.92 -12.07 -2.17
CA SER A 31 -0.43 -13.38 -1.74
C SER A 31 0.78 -13.27 -0.79
N ALA A 32 1.61 -12.23 -0.96
CA ALA A 32 2.70 -11.90 -0.04
C ALA A 32 2.26 -11.11 1.22
N GLY A 33 0.98 -10.69 1.30
CA GLY A 33 0.44 -9.94 2.43
C GLY A 33 0.86 -8.46 2.48
N PHE A 34 1.27 -7.87 1.36
CA PHE A 34 1.71 -6.47 1.25
C PHE A 34 0.61 -5.50 0.79
N ALA A 35 -0.66 -5.90 0.93
CA ALA A 35 -1.83 -5.08 0.64
C ALA A 35 -2.61 -4.78 1.93
N PRO A 36 -3.06 -3.52 2.15
CA PRO A 36 -2.97 -2.36 1.26
C PRO A 36 -1.58 -1.68 1.22
N GLY A 37 -0.68 -2.08 2.11
CA GLY A 37 0.70 -1.65 2.14
C GLY A 37 1.52 -2.49 3.11
N ALA A 38 2.84 -2.38 3.03
CA ALA A 38 3.76 -3.04 3.94
C ALA A 38 5.08 -2.25 4.05
N ILE A 39 5.81 -2.50 5.13
CA ILE A 39 7.19 -2.05 5.30
C ILE A 39 8.13 -3.25 5.21
N VAL A 40 9.19 -3.08 4.45
CA VAL A 40 10.20 -4.11 4.23
C VAL A 40 11.57 -3.49 4.50
N TYR A 41 12.43 -4.25 5.15
CA TYR A 41 13.79 -3.85 5.47
C TYR A 41 14.76 -4.32 4.38
N PHE A 42 15.76 -3.50 4.11
CA PHE A 42 16.84 -3.77 3.16
C PHE A 42 18.14 -4.06 3.91
N SER A 43 18.94 -5.02 3.44
CA SER A 43 20.31 -5.23 3.90
C SER A 43 21.17 -5.87 2.82
N TYR A 44 22.48 -5.58 2.84
CA TYR A 44 23.44 -6.28 1.99
C TYR A 44 23.77 -7.66 2.56
N ASP A 45 23.96 -8.65 1.68
CA ASP A 45 24.37 -10.01 2.03
C ASP A 45 25.90 -10.13 1.97
N LEU A 46 26.57 -9.49 2.93
CA LEU A 46 28.03 -9.54 3.04
C LEU A 46 28.45 -10.64 4.02
N ALA A 47 29.47 -11.40 3.65
CA ALA A 47 30.07 -12.41 4.52
C ALA A 47 30.57 -11.75 5.82
N LYS A 48 30.24 -12.35 6.97
CA LYS A 48 30.59 -11.83 8.30
C LYS A 48 32.10 -11.80 8.58
N ASP A 49 32.90 -12.49 7.78
CA ASP A 49 34.31 -12.78 8.06
C ASP A 49 35.25 -11.65 7.61
N SER A 50 34.72 -10.56 7.05
CA SER A 50 35.50 -9.34 6.85
C SER A 50 35.57 -8.55 8.15
N GLU A 51 36.36 -9.00 9.12
CA GLU A 51 36.61 -8.34 10.43
C GLU A 51 37.25 -6.93 10.33
N HIS A 52 37.31 -6.34 9.12
CA HIS A 52 37.79 -4.99 8.85
C HIS A 52 36.86 -4.13 7.96
N SER A 53 35.57 -4.43 7.85
CA SER A 53 34.71 -3.74 6.88
C SER A 53 33.23 -3.82 7.30
N PHE A 54 32.47 -2.79 7.65
CA PHE A 54 32.62 -1.35 7.76
C PHE A 54 31.59 -0.87 8.80
N PRO A 55 31.90 0.01 9.77
CA PRO A 55 30.86 0.70 10.56
C PRO A 55 30.08 1.74 9.73
N ASN A 56 30.42 1.91 8.44
CA ASN A 56 29.87 2.88 7.51
C ASN A 56 29.95 2.35 6.07
N THR A 57 29.28 1.24 5.77
CA THR A 57 28.98 0.94 4.35
C THR A 57 28.18 2.14 3.85
N GLY A 58 28.69 2.82 2.83
CA GLY A 58 28.11 4.06 2.30
C GLY A 58 26.61 3.98 2.00
N PRO A 59 25.98 5.10 1.66
CA PRO A 59 24.53 5.21 1.58
C PRO A 59 23.91 4.06 0.76
N PHE A 60 22.78 3.51 1.23
CA PHE A 60 22.11 2.41 0.52
C PHE A 60 21.47 2.88 -0.78
N LEU A 61 20.99 4.11 -0.78
CA LEU A 61 20.39 4.79 -1.92
C LEU A 61 21.42 5.73 -2.55
N ARG A 62 21.29 5.98 -3.85
CA ARG A 62 22.10 7.00 -4.53
C ARG A 62 21.83 8.39 -3.99
N ASP A 63 22.83 9.26 -4.05
CA ASP A 63 22.75 10.64 -3.54
C ASP A 63 21.61 11.43 -4.17
N GLU A 64 21.34 11.22 -5.46
CA GLU A 64 20.23 11.84 -6.19
C GLU A 64 18.86 11.51 -5.57
N ILE A 65 18.69 10.31 -5.02
CA ILE A 65 17.44 9.88 -4.35
C ILE A 65 17.41 10.39 -2.92
N LEU A 66 18.54 10.29 -2.20
CA LEU A 66 18.63 10.81 -0.84
C LEU A 66 18.38 12.32 -0.77
N SER A 67 18.75 13.05 -1.81
CA SER A 67 18.50 14.49 -1.94
C SER A 67 17.02 14.85 -2.03
N LEU A 68 16.13 13.89 -2.33
CA LEU A 68 14.68 14.08 -2.35
C LEU A 68 14.03 13.96 -0.97
N ASN A 69 14.77 13.53 0.06
CA ASN A 69 14.24 13.45 1.41
C ASN A 69 13.85 14.85 1.90
N GLY A 70 12.63 15.02 2.42
CA GLY A 70 12.14 16.30 2.94
C GLY A 70 11.45 17.20 1.90
N LEU A 71 11.22 16.72 0.67
CA LEU A 71 10.22 17.35 -0.21
C LEU A 71 8.81 16.96 0.26
N ASP A 72 8.03 17.95 0.68
CA ASP A 72 6.60 17.79 0.92
C ASP A 72 5.88 17.75 -0.44
N PHE A 73 5.54 16.55 -0.89
CA PHE A 73 4.60 16.38 -1.98
C PHE A 73 3.19 16.61 -1.42
N SER A 74 2.62 17.78 -1.70
CA SER A 74 1.22 18.06 -1.43
C SER A 74 0.38 16.95 -2.08
N HIS A 75 -0.26 16.14 -1.25
CA HIS A 75 -1.16 15.09 -1.71
C HIS A 75 -2.29 15.79 -2.47
N GLU A 76 -2.35 15.64 -3.79
CA GLU A 76 -3.52 16.07 -4.54
C GLU A 76 -4.68 15.17 -4.09
N THR A 77 -5.59 15.75 -3.32
CA THR A 77 -6.83 15.10 -2.91
C THR A 77 -7.67 14.91 -4.17
N VAL A 78 -7.56 13.74 -4.80
CA VAL A 78 -8.53 13.31 -5.79
C VAL A 78 -9.83 13.10 -5.03
N GLU A 79 -10.70 14.13 -5.03
CA GLU A 79 -12.06 13.97 -4.56
C GLU A 79 -12.71 12.81 -5.34
N PRO A 80 -13.38 11.86 -4.68
CA PRO A 80 -14.11 10.85 -5.38
C PRO A 80 -15.20 11.55 -6.18
N VAL A 81 -15.06 11.57 -7.51
CA VAL A 81 -16.13 11.98 -8.43
C VAL A 81 -17.30 11.06 -8.16
N ARG A 82 -18.23 11.55 -7.33
CA ARG A 82 -19.56 11.00 -7.19
C ARG A 82 -20.19 11.19 -8.56
N ASN A 83 -20.20 10.13 -9.36
CA ASN A 83 -21.01 10.07 -10.57
C ASN A 83 -22.47 10.25 -10.14
N GLU A 84 -22.93 11.50 -10.11
CA GLU A 84 -24.32 11.83 -10.11
C GLU A 84 -24.84 11.41 -11.49
N GLN A 85 -25.30 10.16 -11.58
CA GLN A 85 -26.17 9.75 -12.69
C GLN A 85 -27.43 10.61 -12.60
N LYS A 86 -27.36 11.73 -13.32
CA LYS A 86 -28.45 12.63 -13.64
C LYS A 86 -29.62 11.80 -14.16
N SER A 87 -30.71 11.75 -13.40
CA SER A 87 -31.97 11.19 -13.85
C SER A 87 -32.45 12.00 -15.05
N VAL A 88 -32.40 11.40 -16.23
CA VAL A 88 -33.15 11.89 -17.39
C VAL A 88 -34.41 11.04 -17.45
N ILE A 89 -35.50 11.67 -17.04
CA ILE A 89 -36.87 11.22 -17.25
C ILE A 89 -37.09 11.20 -18.77
N ALA A 90 -37.44 10.05 -19.32
CA ALA A 90 -38.10 9.95 -20.62
C ALA A 90 -39.11 8.79 -20.52
N GLU A 91 -40.38 9.15 -20.66
CA GLU A 91 -41.56 8.31 -20.59
C GLU A 91 -41.61 7.26 -21.71
N GLY A 92 -42.14 6.07 -21.42
CA GLY A 92 -42.42 5.06 -22.44
C GLY A 92 -42.68 3.66 -21.87
N SER A 93 -43.91 3.45 -21.41
CA SER A 93 -44.68 2.19 -21.24
C SER A 93 -43.95 0.84 -21.30
N HIS A 94 -44.01 0.05 -20.23
CA HIS A 94 -44.87 -1.15 -20.16
C HIS A 94 -44.87 -1.78 -18.75
N ASP A 95 -46.07 -2.25 -18.43
CA ASP A 95 -46.62 -2.88 -17.23
C ASP A 95 -45.82 -4.07 -16.66
N ILE A 96 -46.19 -4.47 -15.43
CA ILE A 96 -45.94 -5.74 -14.70
C ILE A 96 -45.09 -5.60 -13.41
N SER A 97 -45.87 -5.40 -12.33
CA SER A 97 -45.85 -6.17 -11.07
C SER A 97 -44.87 -5.87 -9.93
N GLU A 98 -45.54 -5.35 -8.89
CA GLU A 98 -45.49 -5.82 -7.49
C GLU A 98 -44.55 -5.07 -6.53
N ALA A 99 -45.21 -4.21 -5.77
CA ALA A 99 -44.67 -3.45 -4.66
C ALA A 99 -44.26 -4.36 -3.49
N MET A 100 -42.96 -4.52 -3.25
CA MET A 100 -42.45 -4.91 -1.93
C MET A 100 -42.10 -3.66 -1.11
N GLN A 101 -42.96 -3.40 -0.14
CA GLN A 101 -42.92 -2.35 0.86
C GLN A 101 -41.55 -2.21 1.56
N PRO A 102 -41.09 -0.99 1.89
CA PRO A 102 -39.88 -0.78 2.68
C PRO A 102 -40.17 -1.10 4.16
N VAL A 103 -39.61 -2.20 4.65
CA VAL A 103 -39.60 -2.52 6.09
C VAL A 103 -38.74 -1.48 6.81
N LYS A 104 -39.40 -0.55 7.50
CA LYS A 104 -38.81 0.45 8.39
C LYS A 104 -37.99 -0.24 9.50
N LYS A 105 -36.69 -0.41 9.30
CA LYS A 105 -35.78 -0.84 10.37
C LYS A 105 -35.35 0.38 11.18
N LYS A 106 -35.76 0.43 12.46
CA LYS A 106 -35.37 1.47 13.42
C LYS A 106 -33.83 1.52 13.55
N PRO A 107 -33.22 2.70 13.70
CA PRO A 107 -31.80 2.81 13.98
C PRO A 107 -31.52 2.35 15.42
N THR A 108 -31.17 1.08 15.58
CA THR A 108 -30.64 0.58 16.85
C THR A 108 -29.20 1.06 16.97
N LYS A 109 -28.94 1.93 17.95
CA LYS A 109 -27.57 2.40 18.25
C LYS A 109 -26.64 1.19 18.45
N PRO A 110 -25.48 1.15 17.78
CA PRO A 110 -24.56 0.06 17.95
C PRO A 110 -23.92 0.11 19.35
N LYS A 111 -23.67 -1.06 19.94
CA LYS A 111 -23.27 -1.20 21.35
C LYS A 111 -21.93 -0.54 21.73
N TRP A 112 -21.10 -0.16 20.75
CA TRP A 112 -19.83 0.52 20.99
C TRP A 112 -19.98 2.01 21.34
N LEU A 113 -21.17 2.60 21.10
CA LEU A 113 -21.45 4.01 21.38
C LEU A 113 -22.02 4.19 22.80
N LYS A 114 -21.20 3.92 23.82
CA LYS A 114 -21.49 4.33 25.22
C LYS A 114 -20.48 5.39 25.64
N LEU A 115 -20.97 6.61 25.84
CA LEU A 115 -20.29 7.71 26.56
C LEU A 115 -20.92 7.82 27.94
#